data_AF-A0A1G9VP80-F1
#
_entry.id   AF-A0A1G9VP80-F1
#
_cell.length_a   1.000
_cell.length_b   1.000
_cell.length_c   1.000
_cell.angle_alpha   90.00
_cell.angle_beta   90.00
_cell.angle_gamma   90.00
#
_symmetry.space_group_name_H-M   'P 1'
#
loop_
_entity.id
_entity.type
_entity.pdbx_description
1 polymer ?
#
loop_
_entity_poly.entity_id
_entity_poly.type
_entity_poly.pdbx_seq_one_letter_code
_entity_poly.pdbx_strand_id
1 'polypeptide(L)'
;MKSNMTETKFLVYSVSAIALLVMVRMFLSQINNIYNPNNYVGIHSFLEIICISISITIFLYGIKHYSTTKSARLLLLAFTFFTIAVIDIFHTLSYNGMPFFITPSSVQKATWFWVTARVIQSILMLSLILLPDRQLKRDYRFMAVALGVIVSFSIGYIIVSFQTNLPLLVVEGKGTTLLKNSMEYVVSFILFISLMVSLYHYYLDKKEDKLTFALAFVFLLLTELIFTIYQSVFDLDNFLGHIFKVYGFYFILKGFYFSESDAKSVKLNEQQTMSDHPGLFFRLKKQGNQFICTYIEGELLKAIHYSPDELTGRPISEILPAYDASMNDYCYLSKKLKEAVTFEMVFQERFLIISIKPSVDELNEDVILGTAMDMTGVFPRRFNPKQMNHAENKNVKIVM
;
A
#
# COMPACT_ATOMS: atom_id res chain seq x y z
N MET A 1 12.48 -4.95 16.27
CA MET A 1 11.24 -4.91 17.08
C MET A 1 10.09 -4.40 16.22
N LYS A 2 9.18 -5.29 15.77
CA LYS A 2 7.91 -4.89 15.15
C LYS A 2 7.00 -4.31 16.26
N SER A 3 7.11 -3.01 16.54
CA SER A 3 6.15 -2.34 17.43
C SER A 3 4.91 -1.99 16.62
N ASN A 4 4.05 -2.99 16.53
CA ASN A 4 2.67 -2.95 16.06
C ASN A 4 1.83 -1.87 16.78
N MET A 5 0.91 -1.24 16.04
CA MET A 5 0.05 -0.15 16.53
C MET A 5 -1.20 -0.73 17.19
N THR A 6 -1.35 -0.52 18.51
CA THR A 6 -2.50 -1.00 19.28
C THR A 6 -3.47 0.13 19.62
N GLU A 7 -4.72 -0.19 19.96
CA GLU A 7 -5.73 0.77 20.40
C GLU A 7 -5.22 1.62 21.59
N THR A 8 -4.55 0.99 22.56
CA THR A 8 -3.93 1.69 23.69
C THR A 8 -2.86 2.68 23.25
N LYS A 9 -1.97 2.29 22.32
CA LYS A 9 -0.93 3.19 21.81
C LYS A 9 -1.53 4.36 21.04
N PHE A 10 -2.54 4.09 20.20
CA PHE A 10 -3.28 5.12 19.49
C PHE A 10 -3.85 6.15 20.46
N LEU A 11 -4.60 5.70 21.49
CA LEU A 11 -5.19 6.58 22.49
C LEU A 11 -4.12 7.36 23.27
N VAL A 12 -3.07 6.68 23.73
CA VAL A 12 -1.96 7.34 24.46
C VAL A 12 -1.32 8.42 23.61
N TYR A 13 -1.02 8.16 22.33
CA TYR A 13 -0.42 9.16 21.45
C TYR A 13 -1.36 10.32 21.15
N SER A 14 -2.64 10.06 20.87
CA SER A 14 -3.64 11.12 20.62
C SER A 14 -3.84 12.01 21.85
N VAL A 15 -4.03 11.41 23.03
CA VAL A 15 -4.21 12.15 24.29
C VAL A 15 -2.95 12.91 24.65
N SER A 16 -1.76 12.31 24.47
CA SER A 16 -0.48 12.99 24.74
C SER A 16 -0.28 14.19 23.81
N ALA A 17 -0.65 14.09 22.53
CA ALA A 17 -0.57 15.20 21.59
C ALA A 17 -1.49 16.36 21.99
N ILE A 18 -2.74 16.05 22.39
CA ILE A 18 -3.69 17.07 22.88
C ILE A 18 -3.18 17.68 24.20
N ALA A 19 -2.70 16.87 25.13
CA ALA A 19 -2.15 17.34 26.40
C ALA A 19 -0.93 18.24 26.20
N LEU A 20 -0.04 17.90 25.26
CA LEU A 20 1.11 18.74 24.89
C LEU A 20 0.65 20.08 24.31
N LEU A 21 -0.34 20.08 23.42
CA LEU A 21 -0.92 21.32 22.89
C LEU A 21 -1.49 22.20 24.00
N VAL A 22 -2.30 21.61 24.89
CA VAL A 22 -2.88 22.34 26.04
C VAL A 22 -1.78 22.88 26.95
N MET A 23 -0.76 22.09 27.25
CA MET A 23 0.38 22.50 28.08
C MET A 23 1.12 23.69 27.46
N VAL A 24 1.49 23.62 26.17
CA VAL A 24 2.18 24.71 25.48
C VAL A 24 1.34 25.99 25.48
N ARG A 25 0.02 25.88 25.28
CA ARG A 25 -0.88 27.04 25.30
C ARG A 25 -1.06 27.62 26.70
N MET A 26 -1.15 26.78 27.73
CA MET A 26 -1.26 27.23 29.13
C MET A 26 -0.02 27.98 29.60
N PHE A 27 1.17 27.56 29.15
CA PHE A 27 2.45 28.17 29.53
C PHE A 27 3.06 29.04 28.42
N LEU A 28 2.25 29.51 27.48
CA LEU A 28 2.71 30.21 26.27
C LEU A 28 3.56 31.45 26.61
N SER A 29 3.13 32.24 27.60
CA SER A 29 3.85 33.44 28.04
C SER A 29 5.23 33.11 28.61
N GLN A 30 5.32 32.06 29.43
CA GLN A 30 6.58 31.63 30.05
C GLN A 30 7.55 31.08 29.01
N ILE A 31 7.05 30.29 28.05
CA ILE A 31 7.88 29.71 26.98
C ILE A 31 8.34 30.80 26.00
N ASN A 32 7.47 31.78 25.68
CA ASN A 32 7.85 32.89 24.82
C ASN A 32 9.02 33.72 25.37
N ASN A 33 9.15 33.85 26.70
CA ASN A 33 10.25 34.60 27.32
C ASN A 33 11.63 33.96 27.12
N ILE A 34 11.69 32.65 26.90
CA ILE A 34 12.93 31.90 26.65
C ILE A 34 13.14 31.59 25.16
N TYR A 35 12.12 31.82 24.34
CA TYR A 35 12.15 31.53 22.91
C TYR A 35 12.90 32.62 22.14
N ASN A 36 13.78 32.22 21.24
CA ASN A 36 14.53 33.13 20.37
C ASN A 36 14.05 33.00 18.91
N PRO A 37 13.27 33.96 18.39
CA PRO A 37 12.76 33.93 17.02
C PRO A 37 13.85 33.88 15.94
N ASN A 38 15.06 34.36 16.22
CA ASN A 38 16.15 34.39 15.22
C ASN A 38 16.58 32.97 14.79
N ASN A 39 16.43 31.99 15.68
CA ASN A 39 16.75 30.59 15.36
C ASN A 39 15.62 29.89 14.61
N TYR A 40 14.43 30.49 14.54
CA TYR A 40 13.24 29.81 14.07
C TYR A 40 13.32 29.40 12.61
N VAL A 41 13.86 30.26 11.74
CA VAL A 41 13.98 29.96 10.31
C VAL A 41 14.75 28.65 10.09
N GLY A 42 15.88 28.47 10.79
CA GLY A 42 16.67 27.24 10.70
C GLY A 42 15.92 26.01 11.21
N ILE A 43 15.19 26.14 12.32
CA ILE A 43 14.38 25.06 12.90
C ILE A 43 13.21 24.69 11.96
N HIS A 44 12.47 25.68 11.48
CA HIS A 44 11.39 25.52 10.50
C HIS A 44 11.91 24.78 9.25
N SER A 45 13.01 25.25 8.65
CA SER A 45 13.60 24.61 7.48
C SER A 45 14.01 23.16 7.76
N PHE A 46 14.56 22.86 8.94
CA PHE A 46 14.90 21.49 9.32
C PHE A 46 13.67 20.59 9.41
N LEU A 47 12.59 21.04 10.06
CA LEU A 47 11.34 20.29 10.18
C LEU A 47 10.66 20.09 8.82
N GLU A 48 10.69 21.09 7.95
CA GLU A 48 10.19 20.99 6.58
C GLU A 48 11.00 19.99 5.75
N ILE A 49 12.34 20.02 5.84
CA ILE A 49 13.21 19.05 5.14
C ILE A 49 12.91 17.61 5.57
N ILE A 50 12.60 17.37 6.85
CA ILE A 50 12.15 16.05 7.31
C ILE A 50 10.85 15.63 6.58
N CYS A 51 9.85 16.51 6.54
CA CYS A 51 8.57 16.23 5.87
C CYS A 51 8.73 16.00 4.36
N ILE A 52 9.57 16.81 3.70
CA ILE A 52 9.90 16.70 2.29
C ILE A 52 10.62 15.36 2.03
N SER A 53 11.59 14.99 2.87
CA SER A 53 12.32 13.72 2.74
C SER A 53 11.40 12.52 2.91
N ILE A 54 10.46 12.56 3.87
CA ILE A 54 9.43 11.54 4.04
C ILE A 54 8.55 11.44 2.79
N SER A 55 8.12 12.58 2.24
CA SER A 55 7.28 12.62 1.03
C SER A 55 8.00 12.02 -0.18
N ILE A 56 9.26 12.40 -0.41
CA ILE A 56 10.08 11.83 -1.48
C ILE A 56 10.25 10.32 -1.28
N THR A 57 10.46 9.86 -0.03
CA THR A 57 10.55 8.43 0.28
C THR A 57 9.27 7.69 -0.12
N ILE A 58 8.10 8.20 0.25
CA ILE A 58 6.80 7.60 -0.10
C ILE A 58 6.57 7.62 -1.62
N PHE A 59 6.97 8.71 -2.30
CA PHE A 59 6.90 8.81 -3.76
C PHE A 59 7.75 7.74 -4.45
N LEU A 60 9.04 7.65 -4.10
CA LEU A 60 9.97 6.68 -4.68
C LEU A 60 9.49 5.25 -4.43
N TYR A 61 8.98 5.00 -3.23
CA TYR A 61 8.34 3.75 -2.87
C TYR A 61 7.15 3.45 -3.79
N GLY A 62 6.19 4.38 -3.93
CA GLY A 62 5.02 4.19 -4.79
C GLY A 62 5.39 3.88 -6.24
N ILE A 63 6.36 4.60 -6.82
CA ILE A 63 6.85 4.35 -8.19
C ILE A 63 7.53 2.98 -8.32
N LYS A 64 8.35 2.60 -7.33
CA LYS A 64 9.05 1.32 -7.33
C LYS A 64 8.09 0.15 -7.25
N HIS A 65 7.12 0.20 -6.33
CA HIS A 65 6.17 -0.90 -6.13
C HIS A 65 5.07 -0.94 -7.20
N TYR A 66 4.74 0.20 -7.81
CA TYR A 66 3.85 0.21 -8.97
C TYR A 66 4.42 -0.61 -10.15
N SER A 67 5.74 -0.65 -10.32
CA SER A 67 6.33 -1.35 -11.49
C SER A 67 5.98 -2.83 -11.54
N THR A 68 5.82 -3.46 -10.37
CA THR A 68 5.45 -4.87 -10.22
C THR A 68 3.96 -5.08 -10.00
N THR A 69 3.31 -4.24 -9.19
CA THR A 69 1.90 -4.45 -8.78
C THR A 69 0.88 -3.85 -9.74
N LYS A 70 1.26 -2.82 -10.51
CA LYS A 70 0.35 -1.98 -11.32
C LYS A 70 -0.85 -1.42 -10.52
N SER A 71 -0.71 -1.29 -9.21
CA SER A 71 -1.74 -0.78 -8.28
C SER A 71 -2.06 0.68 -8.54
N ALA A 72 -3.31 0.98 -8.89
CA ALA A 72 -3.79 2.36 -9.06
C ALA A 72 -3.62 3.18 -7.78
N ARG A 73 -3.80 2.55 -6.61
CA ARG A 73 -3.60 3.21 -5.31
C ARG A 73 -2.15 3.63 -5.10
N LEU A 74 -1.17 2.76 -5.42
CA LEU A 74 0.26 3.11 -5.33
C LEU A 74 0.67 4.20 -6.32
N LEU A 75 0.05 4.25 -7.49
CA LEU A 75 0.28 5.34 -8.45
C LEU A 75 -0.27 6.68 -7.94
N LEU A 76 -1.50 6.68 -7.41
CA LEU A 76 -2.09 7.86 -6.79
C LEU A 76 -1.26 8.33 -5.61
N LEU A 77 -0.73 7.39 -4.82
CA LEU A 77 0.15 7.67 -3.69
C LEU A 77 1.42 8.38 -4.15
N ALA A 78 2.08 7.84 -5.18
CA ALA A 78 3.26 8.43 -5.76
C ALA A 78 2.99 9.86 -6.26
N PHE A 79 1.90 10.06 -7.02
CA PHE A 79 1.49 11.38 -7.49
C PHE A 79 1.26 12.37 -6.34
N THR A 80 0.59 11.93 -5.28
CA THR A 80 0.25 12.73 -4.10
C THR A 80 1.52 13.25 -3.43
N PHE A 81 2.42 12.36 -3.04
CA PHE A 81 3.61 12.75 -2.28
C PHE A 81 4.69 13.41 -3.14
N PHE A 82 4.73 13.16 -4.45
CA PHE A 82 5.53 13.97 -5.37
C PHE A 82 5.06 15.43 -5.39
N THR A 83 3.75 15.64 -5.61
CA THR A 83 3.15 16.98 -5.69
C THR A 83 3.33 17.74 -4.37
N ILE A 84 3.07 17.09 -3.23
CA ILE A 84 3.28 17.68 -1.91
C ILE A 84 4.75 18.03 -1.68
N ALA A 85 5.69 17.14 -2.01
CA ALA A 85 7.12 17.41 -1.82
C ALA A 85 7.59 18.65 -2.60
N VAL A 86 7.18 18.79 -3.86
CA VAL A 86 7.56 19.95 -4.69
C VAL A 86 6.96 21.25 -4.15
N ILE A 87 5.68 21.24 -3.74
CA ILE A 87 5.03 22.44 -3.19
C ILE A 87 5.61 22.79 -1.82
N ASP A 88 5.92 21.82 -0.95
CA ASP A 88 6.55 22.06 0.35
C ASP A 88 7.99 22.59 0.18
N ILE A 89 8.72 22.21 -0.88
CA ILE A 89 10.00 22.86 -1.25
C ILE A 89 9.78 24.34 -1.58
N PHE A 90 8.78 24.69 -2.40
CA PHE A 90 8.48 26.08 -2.70
C PHE A 90 8.04 26.88 -1.46
N HIS A 91 7.25 26.27 -0.57
CA HIS A 91 6.90 26.83 0.73
C HIS A 91 8.15 27.17 1.54
N THR A 92 9.01 26.17 1.76
CA THR A 92 10.22 26.29 2.57
C THR A 92 11.15 27.36 2.03
N LEU A 93 11.41 27.37 0.72
CA LEU A 93 12.31 28.35 0.09
C LEU A 93 11.71 29.75 -0.01
N SER A 94 10.39 29.89 0.10
CA SER A 94 9.71 31.20 0.11
C SER A 94 9.48 31.76 1.52
N TYR A 95 9.82 30.98 2.56
CA TYR A 95 9.58 31.33 3.96
C TYR A 95 10.32 32.60 4.37
N ASN A 96 9.66 33.45 5.15
CA ASN A 96 10.22 34.75 5.55
C ASN A 96 11.52 34.57 6.33
N GLY A 97 12.59 35.23 5.89
CA GLY A 97 13.96 35.06 6.43
C GLY A 97 14.85 34.14 5.61
N MET A 98 14.32 33.45 4.60
CA MET A 98 15.14 32.71 3.64
C MET A 98 15.84 33.65 2.64
N PRO A 99 17.04 33.28 2.14
CA PRO A 99 17.74 34.02 1.09
C PRO A 99 16.92 34.18 -0.19
N PHE A 100 17.36 35.09 -1.07
CA PHE A 100 16.78 35.24 -2.39
C PHE A 100 16.86 33.92 -3.19
N PHE A 101 15.73 33.46 -3.71
CA PHE A 101 15.65 32.28 -4.58
C PHE A 101 15.24 32.68 -6.00
N ILE A 102 13.96 32.57 -6.36
CA ILE A 102 13.40 33.08 -7.64
C ILE A 102 12.97 34.55 -7.47
N THR A 103 12.38 34.85 -6.32
CA THR A 103 11.97 36.20 -5.88
C THR A 103 12.23 36.30 -4.37
N PRO A 104 12.30 37.51 -3.77
CA PRO A 104 12.51 37.68 -2.33
C PRO A 104 11.48 36.90 -1.52
N SER A 105 11.88 36.28 -0.41
CA SER A 105 10.97 35.54 0.48
C SER A 105 9.86 36.45 1.01
N SER A 106 8.68 35.87 1.28
CA SER A 106 7.55 36.64 1.82
C SER A 106 6.59 35.73 2.60
N VAL A 107 6.02 36.27 3.67
CA VAL A 107 4.98 35.60 4.47
C VAL A 107 3.83 35.15 3.57
N GLN A 108 3.43 35.99 2.63
CA GLN A 108 2.31 35.73 1.74
C GLN A 108 2.56 34.54 0.81
N LYS A 109 3.72 34.46 0.12
CA LYS A 109 4.05 33.32 -0.74
C LYS A 109 4.14 32.03 0.05
N ALA A 110 4.87 32.05 1.16
CA ALA A 110 5.03 30.88 2.02
C ALA A 110 3.67 30.37 2.48
N THR A 111 2.77 31.25 2.93
CA THR A 111 1.44 30.85 3.39
C THR A 111 0.55 30.31 2.27
N TRP A 112 0.61 30.89 1.06
CA TRP A 112 -0.15 30.36 -0.08
C TRP A 112 0.33 28.97 -0.50
N PHE A 113 1.65 28.75 -0.53
CA PHE A 113 2.20 27.41 -0.78
C PHE A 113 1.78 26.40 0.29
N TRP A 114 1.82 26.81 1.56
CA TRP A 114 1.36 25.98 2.69
C TRP A 114 -0.09 25.53 2.48
N VAL A 115 -1.03 26.47 2.41
CA VAL A 115 -2.46 26.14 2.33
C VAL A 115 -2.75 25.31 1.07
N THR A 116 -2.12 25.64 -0.06
CA THR A 116 -2.31 24.88 -1.30
C THR A 116 -1.84 23.43 -1.17
N ALA A 117 -0.65 23.21 -0.56
CA ALA A 117 -0.15 21.87 -0.29
C ALA A 117 -1.10 21.08 0.62
N ARG A 118 -1.64 21.72 1.66
CA ARG A 118 -2.55 21.09 2.62
C ARG A 118 -3.89 20.71 1.99
N VAL A 119 -4.47 21.58 1.16
CA VAL A 119 -5.70 21.29 0.39
C VAL A 119 -5.51 20.09 -0.53
N ILE A 120 -4.41 20.05 -1.29
CA ILE A 120 -4.09 18.92 -2.16
C ILE A 120 -3.88 17.65 -1.32
N GLN A 121 -3.14 17.75 -0.22
CA GLN A 121 -2.86 16.63 0.66
C GLN A 121 -4.15 16.03 1.24
N SER A 122 -5.04 16.84 1.80
CA SER A 122 -6.26 16.33 2.44
C SER A 122 -7.18 15.63 1.43
N ILE A 123 -7.35 16.22 0.25
CA ILE A 123 -8.20 15.64 -0.82
C ILE A 123 -7.63 14.32 -1.33
N LEU A 124 -6.33 14.28 -1.64
CA LEU A 124 -5.72 13.09 -2.21
C LEU A 124 -5.56 11.97 -1.16
N MET A 125 -5.29 12.30 0.09
CA MET A 125 -5.27 11.32 1.19
C MET A 125 -6.64 10.71 1.45
N LEU A 126 -7.71 11.51 1.44
CA LEU A 126 -9.08 10.99 1.53
C LEU A 126 -9.39 10.06 0.32
N SER A 127 -8.96 10.47 -0.87
CA SER A 127 -9.13 9.66 -2.09
C SER A 127 -8.40 8.32 -1.98
N LEU A 128 -7.19 8.29 -1.41
CA LEU A 128 -6.38 7.08 -1.23
C LEU A 128 -7.06 6.02 -0.34
N ILE A 129 -7.78 6.46 0.70
CA ILE A 129 -8.46 5.55 1.63
C ILE A 129 -9.85 5.13 1.15
N LEU A 130 -10.54 5.95 0.35
CA LEU A 130 -11.87 5.63 -0.17
C LEU A 130 -11.84 4.79 -1.44
N LEU A 131 -10.85 5.03 -2.32
CA LEU A 131 -10.82 4.34 -3.61
C LEU A 131 -10.35 2.89 -3.45
N PRO A 132 -11.09 1.92 -4.02
CA PRO A 132 -10.64 0.53 -4.06
C PRO A 132 -9.38 0.44 -4.92
N ASP A 133 -8.47 -0.44 -4.52
CA ASP A 133 -7.29 -0.69 -5.34
C ASP A 133 -7.67 -1.53 -6.57
N ARG A 134 -7.06 -1.20 -7.70
CA ARG A 134 -7.27 -1.91 -8.97
C ARG A 134 -5.96 -1.96 -9.74
N GLN A 135 -5.77 -3.03 -10.49
CA GLN A 135 -4.61 -3.15 -11.37
C GLN A 135 -4.86 -2.38 -12.67
N LEU A 136 -3.89 -1.57 -13.08
CA LEU A 136 -3.94 -0.81 -14.32
C LEU A 136 -3.29 -1.61 -15.46
N LYS A 137 -3.97 -1.68 -16.61
CA LYS A 137 -3.50 -2.41 -17.80
C LYS A 137 -2.25 -1.79 -18.45
N ARG A 138 -2.05 -0.48 -18.26
CA ARG A 138 -0.94 0.28 -18.85
C ARG A 138 -0.07 0.88 -17.76
N ASP A 139 1.20 1.11 -18.08
CA ASP A 139 2.11 1.83 -17.21
C ASP A 139 1.89 3.35 -17.32
N TYR A 140 1.39 3.95 -16.24
CA TYR A 140 1.08 5.39 -16.17
C TYR A 140 2.08 6.18 -15.32
N ARG A 141 3.23 5.59 -14.93
CA ARG A 141 4.23 6.27 -14.07
C ARG A 141 4.69 7.60 -14.65
N PHE A 142 5.05 7.61 -15.93
CA PHE A 142 5.48 8.83 -16.61
C PHE A 142 4.39 9.90 -16.61
N MET A 143 3.15 9.53 -16.92
CA MET A 143 2.02 10.46 -16.92
C MET A 143 1.73 11.02 -15.53
N ALA A 144 1.80 10.19 -14.48
CA ALA A 144 1.62 10.65 -13.11
C ALA A 144 2.70 11.66 -12.69
N VAL A 145 3.97 11.39 -12.97
CA VAL A 145 5.06 12.33 -12.67
C VAL A 145 4.95 13.60 -13.51
N ALA A 146 4.69 13.49 -14.82
CA ALA A 146 4.51 14.64 -15.70
C ALA A 146 3.35 15.53 -15.24
N LEU A 147 2.21 14.94 -14.86
CA LEU A 147 1.08 15.67 -14.30
C LEU A 147 1.45 16.34 -12.98
N GLY A 148 2.16 15.66 -12.08
CA GLY A 148 2.61 16.22 -10.82
C GLY A 148 3.54 17.42 -11.02
N VAL A 149 4.45 17.35 -12.00
CA VAL A 149 5.33 18.45 -12.39
C VAL A 149 4.50 19.62 -12.92
N ILE A 150 3.61 19.38 -13.88
CA ILE A 150 2.76 20.42 -14.45
C ILE A 150 1.96 21.12 -13.36
N VAL A 151 1.24 20.36 -12.52
CA VAL A 151 0.42 20.92 -11.43
C VAL A 151 1.26 21.75 -10.46
N SER A 152 2.36 21.19 -9.95
CA SER A 152 3.18 21.86 -8.92
C SER A 152 3.85 23.12 -9.46
N PHE A 153 4.36 23.10 -10.69
CA PHE A 153 5.00 24.28 -11.30
C PHE A 153 3.98 25.31 -11.76
N SER A 154 2.78 24.92 -12.22
CA SER A 154 1.70 25.87 -12.48
C SER A 154 1.27 26.61 -11.21
N ILE A 155 1.13 25.89 -10.08
CA ILE A 155 0.88 26.50 -8.77
C ILE A 155 2.03 27.44 -8.38
N GLY A 156 3.28 27.00 -8.53
CA GLY A 156 4.48 27.80 -8.33
C GLY A 156 4.46 29.11 -9.10
N TYR A 157 4.19 29.02 -10.41
CA TYR A 157 4.11 30.17 -11.29
C TYR A 157 3.00 31.14 -10.87
N ILE A 158 1.80 30.64 -10.52
CA ILE A 158 0.66 31.47 -10.10
C ILE A 158 1.00 32.21 -8.81
N ILE A 159 1.47 31.51 -7.78
CA ILE A 159 1.74 32.12 -6.47
C ILE A 159 2.87 33.15 -6.57
N VAL A 160 3.95 32.84 -7.30
CA VAL A 160 5.08 33.77 -7.44
C VAL A 160 4.73 34.99 -8.29
N SER A 161 4.04 34.81 -9.41
CA SER A 161 3.74 35.89 -10.35
C SER A 161 2.64 36.82 -9.86
N PHE A 162 1.67 36.29 -9.11
CA PHE A 162 0.47 37.04 -8.70
C PHE A 162 0.40 37.29 -7.18
N GLN A 163 1.50 37.16 -6.43
CA GLN A 163 1.49 37.31 -4.96
C GLN A 163 0.83 38.61 -4.48
N THR A 164 1.01 39.72 -5.20
CA THR A 164 0.45 41.04 -4.87
C THR A 164 -1.05 41.14 -5.13
N ASN A 165 -1.58 40.32 -6.03
CA ASN A 165 -2.99 40.30 -6.41
C ASN A 165 -3.78 39.26 -5.62
N LEU A 166 -3.09 38.28 -5.02
CA LEU A 166 -3.72 37.30 -4.16
C LEU A 166 -4.17 37.95 -2.84
N PRO A 167 -5.31 37.51 -2.28
CA PRO A 167 -5.73 37.96 -0.96
C PRO A 167 -4.66 37.71 0.12
N LEU A 168 -4.63 38.58 1.12
CA LEU A 168 -3.79 38.40 2.30
C LEU A 168 -4.32 37.24 3.14
N LEU A 169 -3.42 36.32 3.50
CA LEU A 169 -3.72 35.17 4.36
C LEU A 169 -3.25 35.37 5.81
N VAL A 170 -2.24 36.21 6.01
CA VAL A 170 -1.68 36.56 7.32
C VAL A 170 -1.33 38.03 7.29
N VAL A 171 -1.66 38.73 8.37
CA VAL A 171 -1.17 40.08 8.63
C VAL A 171 -0.21 39.99 9.81
N GLU A 172 1.08 40.17 9.55
CA GLU A 172 2.13 39.98 10.55
C GLU A 172 1.87 40.81 11.82
N GLY A 173 1.92 40.17 12.99
CA GLY A 173 1.64 40.79 14.29
C GLY A 173 0.15 40.97 14.61
N LYS A 174 -0.76 40.74 13.65
CA LYS A 174 -2.23 40.67 13.87
C LYS A 174 -2.78 39.25 13.76
N GLY A 175 -2.10 38.37 13.02
CA GLY A 175 -2.45 36.97 12.82
C GLY A 175 -3.13 36.64 11.51
N THR A 176 -3.77 35.48 11.48
CA THR A 176 -4.37 34.87 10.30
C THR A 176 -5.66 35.59 9.87
N THR A 177 -5.93 35.59 8.56
CA THR A 177 -7.17 36.18 8.03
C THR A 177 -8.31 35.17 8.02
N LEU A 178 -9.55 35.67 7.97
CA LEU A 178 -10.74 34.82 7.87
C LEU A 178 -10.67 33.86 6.68
N LEU A 179 -10.17 34.33 5.53
CA LEU A 179 -10.03 33.52 4.33
C LEU A 179 -9.09 32.32 4.56
N LYS A 180 -7.93 32.58 5.16
CA LYS A 180 -6.97 31.51 5.52
C LYS A 180 -7.62 30.49 6.44
N ASN A 181 -8.21 30.96 7.55
CA ASN A 181 -8.83 30.07 8.54
C ASN A 181 -9.97 29.25 7.92
N SER A 182 -10.76 29.83 7.01
CA SER A 182 -11.83 29.12 6.32
C SER A 182 -11.29 27.96 5.47
N MET A 183 -10.19 28.17 4.75
CA MET A 183 -9.52 27.11 3.98
C MET A 183 -8.97 26.01 4.91
N GLU A 184 -8.31 26.39 6.00
CA GLU A 184 -7.76 25.42 6.97
C GLU A 184 -8.85 24.65 7.71
N TYR A 185 -10.01 25.26 7.98
CA TYR A 185 -11.17 24.53 8.52
C TYR A 185 -11.75 23.53 7.51
N VAL A 186 -11.78 23.87 6.22
CA VAL A 186 -12.16 22.91 5.17
C VAL A 186 -11.17 21.74 5.11
N VAL A 187 -9.87 22.02 5.15
CA VAL A 187 -8.82 20.98 5.21
C VAL A 187 -9.00 20.12 6.46
N SER A 188 -9.19 20.75 7.62
CA SER A 188 -9.44 20.08 8.90
C SER A 188 -10.66 19.16 8.83
N PHE A 189 -11.74 19.60 8.20
CA PHE A 189 -12.94 18.79 8.02
C PHE A 189 -12.67 17.56 7.13
N ILE A 190 -11.93 17.71 6.03
CA ILE A 190 -11.54 16.59 5.17
C ILE A 190 -10.62 15.60 5.92
N LEU A 191 -9.68 16.09 6.72
CA LEU A 191 -8.82 15.26 7.57
C LEU A 191 -9.62 14.53 8.66
N PHE A 192 -10.63 15.18 9.24
CA PHE A 192 -11.54 14.56 10.20
C PHE A 192 -12.36 13.43 9.54
N ILE A 193 -12.89 13.64 8.33
CA ILE A 193 -13.54 12.57 7.56
C ILE A 193 -12.54 11.44 7.31
N SER A 194 -11.29 11.77 6.94
CA SER A 194 -10.24 10.77 6.69
C SER A 194 -9.94 9.92 7.93
N LEU A 195 -9.89 10.56 9.10
CA LEU A 195 -9.78 9.91 10.39
C LEU A 195 -10.96 8.95 10.65
N MET A 196 -12.20 9.42 10.49
CA MET A 196 -13.39 8.59 10.71
C MET A 196 -13.44 7.38 9.78
N VAL A 197 -13.14 7.57 8.49
CA VAL A 197 -13.07 6.47 7.51
C VAL A 197 -11.98 5.47 7.88
N SER A 198 -10.80 5.94 8.31
CA SER A 198 -9.70 5.06 8.73
C SER A 198 -10.06 4.24 9.99
N LEU A 199 -10.75 4.84 10.95
CA LEU A 199 -11.25 4.14 12.15
C LEU A 199 -12.37 3.15 11.81
N TYR A 200 -13.25 3.49 10.86
CA TYR A 200 -14.28 2.58 10.38
C TYR A 200 -13.68 1.34 9.68
N HIS A 201 -12.71 1.54 8.80
CA HIS A 201 -11.98 0.42 8.19
C HIS A 201 -11.19 -0.40 9.22
N TYR A 202 -10.64 0.24 10.25
CA TYR A 202 -10.03 -0.48 11.37
C TYR A 202 -11.06 -1.34 12.12
N TYR A 203 -12.25 -0.82 12.38
CA TYR A 203 -13.32 -1.57 13.05
C TYR A 203 -13.70 -2.83 12.26
N LEU A 204 -13.77 -2.74 10.92
CA LEU A 204 -14.09 -3.86 10.04
C LEU A 204 -12.96 -4.89 9.91
N ASP A 205 -11.75 -4.43 9.62
CA ASP A 205 -10.64 -5.32 9.22
C ASP A 205 -9.70 -5.68 10.37
N LYS A 206 -9.73 -4.91 11.47
CA LYS A 206 -8.78 -4.97 12.61
C LYS A 206 -7.29 -4.90 12.22
N LYS A 207 -6.99 -4.33 11.05
CA LYS A 207 -5.62 -4.14 10.55
C LYS A 207 -4.96 -2.88 11.12
N GLU A 208 -3.76 -3.04 11.65
CA GLU A 208 -3.05 -2.00 12.39
C GLU A 208 -2.56 -0.83 11.53
N ASP A 209 -2.38 -1.03 10.22
CA ASP A 209 -2.05 0.03 9.27
C ASP A 209 -3.14 1.12 9.28
N LYS A 210 -4.42 0.72 9.37
CA LYS A 210 -5.57 1.64 9.43
C LYS A 210 -5.54 2.51 10.69
N LEU A 211 -5.15 1.93 11.82
CA LEU A 211 -5.00 2.69 13.07
C LEU A 211 -3.79 3.63 13.02
N THR A 212 -2.73 3.23 12.32
CA THR A 212 -1.55 4.07 12.08
C THR A 212 -1.88 5.27 11.19
N PHE A 213 -2.66 5.08 10.12
CA PHE A 213 -3.17 6.19 9.30
C PHE A 213 -4.14 7.10 10.06
N ALA A 214 -5.03 6.54 10.88
CA ALA A 214 -5.88 7.32 11.76
C ALA A 214 -5.04 8.25 12.66
N LEU A 215 -3.96 7.74 13.25
CA LEU A 215 -3.09 8.55 14.09
C LEU A 215 -2.41 9.68 13.30
N ALA A 216 -1.98 9.40 12.07
CA ALA A 216 -1.46 10.45 11.20
C ALA A 216 -2.48 11.58 10.97
N PHE A 217 -3.74 11.23 10.72
CA PHE A 217 -4.81 12.22 10.54
C PHE A 217 -5.10 13.01 11.81
N VAL A 218 -4.94 12.43 13.01
CA VAL A 218 -5.02 13.19 14.27
C VAL A 218 -3.94 14.27 14.33
N PHE A 219 -2.68 13.92 14.07
CA PHE A 219 -1.59 14.89 14.11
C PHE A 219 -1.74 15.99 13.05
N LEU A 220 -2.15 15.62 11.83
CA LEU A 220 -2.41 16.59 10.76
C LEU A 220 -3.62 17.47 11.08
N LEU A 221 -4.68 16.93 11.68
CA LEU A 221 -5.83 17.73 12.11
C LEU A 221 -5.41 18.74 13.18
N LEU A 222 -4.65 18.32 14.19
CA LEU A 222 -4.13 19.23 15.22
C LEU A 222 -3.21 20.29 14.62
N THR A 223 -2.40 19.92 13.62
CA THR A 223 -1.57 20.84 12.84
C THR A 223 -2.43 21.97 12.27
N GLU A 224 -3.42 21.64 11.44
CA GLU A 224 -4.29 22.66 10.80
C GLU A 224 -5.01 23.54 11.82
N LEU A 225 -5.51 22.96 12.91
CA LEU A 225 -6.18 23.72 13.97
C LEU A 225 -5.22 24.73 14.63
N ILE A 226 -3.97 24.37 14.90
CA ILE A 226 -2.95 25.28 15.44
C ILE A 226 -2.62 26.39 14.43
N PHE A 227 -2.56 26.06 13.13
CA PHE A 227 -2.27 27.07 12.12
C PHE A 227 -3.39 28.13 11.99
N THR A 228 -4.60 27.90 12.51
CA THR A 228 -5.66 28.92 12.51
C THR A 228 -5.50 30.03 13.56
N ILE A 229 -4.62 29.84 14.57
CA ILE A 229 -4.59 30.69 15.78
C ILE A 229 -3.27 31.46 16.01
N TYR A 230 -2.24 31.27 15.18
CA TYR A 230 -0.95 31.98 15.34
C TYR A 230 -1.03 33.46 14.91
N GLN A 231 -0.16 34.31 15.48
CA GLN A 231 -0.13 35.75 15.23
C GLN A 231 1.03 36.18 14.31
N SER A 232 2.15 35.48 14.40
CA SER A 232 3.34 35.62 13.58
C SER A 232 3.77 34.26 13.06
N VAL A 233 4.38 34.25 11.87
CA VAL A 233 4.98 33.02 11.34
C VAL A 233 6.13 32.52 12.22
N PHE A 234 6.73 33.37 13.05
CA PHE A 234 7.81 32.98 13.97
C PHE A 234 7.32 32.47 15.34
N ASP A 235 6.01 32.35 15.57
CA ASP A 235 5.46 32.02 16.89
C ASP A 235 5.67 30.56 17.30
N LEU A 236 5.59 30.31 18.62
CA LEU A 236 5.58 28.97 19.19
C LEU A 236 4.42 28.10 18.70
N ASP A 237 3.27 28.70 18.36
CA ASP A 237 2.16 27.96 17.74
C ASP A 237 2.57 27.42 16.37
N ASN A 238 3.22 28.25 15.54
CA ASN A 238 3.74 27.83 14.24
C ASN A 238 4.76 26.69 14.41
N PHE A 239 5.67 26.83 15.38
CA PHE A 239 6.64 25.81 15.74
C PHE A 239 5.97 24.47 16.10
N LEU A 240 5.01 24.49 17.03
CA LEU A 240 4.31 23.29 17.48
C LEU A 240 3.52 22.65 16.33
N GLY A 241 2.90 23.46 15.47
CA GLY A 241 2.25 23.02 14.24
C GLY A 241 3.20 22.20 13.35
N HIS A 242 4.41 22.70 13.09
CA HIS A 242 5.40 21.94 12.31
C HIS A 242 5.86 20.65 12.99
N ILE A 243 5.99 20.63 14.33
CA ILE A 243 6.28 19.39 15.06
C ILE A 243 5.17 18.34 14.84
N PHE A 244 3.90 18.75 14.95
CA PHE A 244 2.78 17.85 14.69
C PHE A 244 2.71 17.42 13.23
N LYS A 245 3.03 18.30 12.27
CA LYS A 245 3.17 17.95 10.86
C LYS A 245 4.19 16.82 10.67
N VAL A 246 5.37 16.93 11.30
CA VAL A 246 6.41 15.89 11.21
C VAL A 246 5.89 14.54 11.72
N TYR A 247 5.21 14.51 12.87
CA TYR A 247 4.60 13.28 13.38
C TYR A 247 3.52 12.72 12.45
N GLY A 248 2.68 13.59 11.87
CA GLY A 248 1.70 13.21 10.86
C GLY A 248 2.35 12.52 9.66
N PHE A 249 3.37 13.13 9.07
CA PHE A 249 4.10 12.56 7.93
C PHE A 249 4.84 11.26 8.31
N TYR A 250 5.43 11.20 9.50
CA TYR A 250 6.06 9.99 10.02
C TYR A 250 5.06 8.83 10.11
N PHE A 251 3.87 9.05 10.67
CA PHE A 251 2.85 7.99 10.78
C PHE A 251 2.26 7.59 9.43
N ILE A 252 2.17 8.50 8.46
CA ILE A 252 1.85 8.15 7.07
C ILE A 252 2.88 7.17 6.52
N LEU A 253 4.18 7.50 6.60
CA LEU A 253 5.26 6.63 6.14
C LEU A 253 5.21 5.27 6.84
N LYS A 254 5.02 5.28 8.15
CA LYS A 254 4.91 4.06 8.97
C LYS A 254 3.73 3.20 8.56
N GLY A 255 2.57 3.81 8.26
CA GLY A 255 1.37 3.11 7.79
C GLY A 255 1.61 2.37 6.48
N PHE A 256 2.31 3.00 5.52
CA PHE A 256 2.67 2.35 4.26
C PHE A 256 3.67 1.21 4.45
N TYR A 257 4.70 1.40 5.28
CA TYR A 257 5.69 0.38 5.56
C TYR A 257 5.09 -0.88 6.20
N PHE A 258 4.16 -0.72 7.16
CA PHE A 258 3.51 -1.86 7.78
C PHE A 258 2.58 -2.61 6.84
N SER A 259 1.77 -1.88 6.05
CA SER A 259 0.91 -2.50 5.04
C SER A 259 1.70 -3.35 4.04
N GLU A 260 2.92 -2.97 3.71
CA GLU A 260 3.81 -3.77 2.85
C GLU A 260 4.34 -5.00 3.58
N SER A 261 4.84 -4.82 4.81
CA SER A 261 5.43 -5.91 5.57
C SER A 261 4.44 -7.05 5.79
N ASP A 262 3.17 -6.72 5.99
CA ASP A 262 2.09 -7.69 6.13
C ASP A 262 1.84 -8.39 4.80
N ALA A 263 1.70 -7.64 3.69
CA ALA A 263 1.49 -8.22 2.36
C ALA A 263 2.64 -9.16 1.93
N LYS A 264 3.89 -8.82 2.25
CA LYS A 264 5.05 -9.66 1.97
C LYS A 264 5.06 -10.92 2.84
N SER A 265 4.73 -10.77 4.13
CA SER A 265 4.68 -11.92 5.06
C SER A 265 3.58 -12.92 4.68
N VAL A 266 2.42 -12.45 4.22
CA VAL A 266 1.33 -13.30 3.73
C VAL A 266 1.78 -14.08 2.50
N LYS A 267 2.37 -13.40 1.50
CA LYS A 267 2.88 -14.09 0.30
C LYS A 267 3.96 -15.13 0.60
N LEU A 268 4.88 -14.83 1.52
CA LEU A 268 5.91 -15.78 1.94
C LEU A 268 5.29 -16.98 2.67
N ASN A 269 4.33 -16.76 3.56
CA ASN A 269 3.62 -17.84 4.24
C ASN A 269 2.81 -18.69 3.27
N GLU A 270 2.13 -18.10 2.28
CA GLU A 270 1.41 -18.86 1.24
C GLU A 270 2.36 -19.76 0.45
N GLN A 271 3.48 -19.22 -0.03
CA GLN A 271 4.50 -20.00 -0.73
C GLN A 271 5.07 -21.12 0.13
N GLN A 272 5.39 -20.83 1.39
CA GLN A 272 5.93 -21.84 2.30
C GLN A 272 4.89 -22.93 2.64
N THR A 273 3.63 -22.55 2.86
CA THR A 273 2.53 -23.50 3.11
C THR A 273 2.26 -24.40 1.90
N MET A 274 2.37 -23.87 0.68
CA MET A 274 2.24 -24.66 -0.55
C MET A 274 3.44 -25.62 -0.75
N SER A 275 4.64 -25.18 -0.39
CA SER A 275 5.86 -26.00 -0.44
C SER A 275 5.85 -27.15 0.57
N ASP A 276 5.32 -26.89 1.78
CA ASP A 276 5.23 -27.85 2.88
C ASP A 276 3.96 -28.73 2.81
N HIS A 277 3.13 -28.56 1.78
CA HIS A 277 1.96 -29.41 1.61
C HIS A 277 2.40 -30.83 1.22
N PRO A 278 1.88 -31.90 1.87
CA PRO A 278 2.30 -33.30 1.67
C PRO A 278 1.97 -33.90 0.29
N GLY A 279 1.51 -33.07 -0.65
CA GLY A 279 1.07 -33.44 -1.99
C GLY A 279 1.77 -32.60 -3.06
N LEU A 280 1.16 -32.48 -4.23
CA LEU A 280 1.53 -31.56 -5.30
C LEU A 280 0.41 -30.57 -5.51
N PHE A 281 0.75 -29.30 -5.70
CA PHE A 281 -0.08 -28.33 -6.40
C PHE A 281 0.53 -28.10 -7.78
N PHE A 282 -0.30 -28.11 -8.82
CA PHE A 282 0.16 -27.75 -10.15
C PHE A 282 -0.86 -26.92 -10.90
N ARG A 283 -0.36 -26.08 -11.80
CA ARG A 283 -1.15 -25.28 -12.72
C ARG A 283 -0.82 -25.70 -14.14
N LEU A 284 -1.86 -25.86 -14.95
CA LEU A 284 -1.74 -26.21 -16.36
C LEU A 284 -2.37 -25.15 -17.25
N LYS A 285 -1.72 -24.88 -18.38
CA LYS A 285 -2.26 -24.06 -19.46
C LYS A 285 -2.43 -24.91 -20.71
N LYS A 286 -3.56 -24.75 -21.41
CA LYS A 286 -3.78 -25.46 -22.67
C LYS A 286 -2.91 -24.83 -23.77
N GLN A 287 -2.10 -25.65 -24.44
CA GLN A 287 -1.33 -25.24 -25.61
C GLN A 287 -1.49 -26.29 -26.72
N GLY A 288 -2.17 -25.91 -27.80
CA GLY A 288 -2.56 -26.86 -28.84
C GLY A 288 -3.47 -27.96 -28.28
N ASN A 289 -3.05 -29.21 -28.43
CA ASN A 289 -3.79 -30.38 -27.97
C ASN A 289 -3.33 -30.92 -26.59
N GLN A 290 -2.36 -30.27 -25.96
CA GLN A 290 -1.77 -30.69 -24.67
C GLN A 290 -1.97 -29.64 -23.58
N PHE A 291 -1.84 -30.07 -22.33
CA PHE A 291 -1.81 -29.21 -21.17
C PHE A 291 -0.38 -29.12 -20.63
N ILE A 292 0.20 -27.91 -20.67
CA ILE A 292 1.56 -27.64 -20.24
C ILE A 292 1.56 -27.18 -18.79
N CYS A 293 2.45 -27.76 -17.98
CA CYS A 293 2.64 -27.34 -16.60
C CYS A 293 3.30 -25.97 -16.54
N THR A 294 2.61 -24.98 -15.98
CA THR A 294 3.13 -23.62 -15.82
C THR A 294 3.62 -23.32 -14.40
N TYR A 295 3.26 -24.18 -13.45
CA TYR A 295 3.68 -24.09 -12.05
C TYR A 295 3.47 -25.46 -11.41
N ILE A 296 4.41 -25.90 -10.59
CA ILE A 296 4.30 -27.11 -9.76
C ILE A 296 5.10 -26.93 -8.47
N GLU A 297 4.50 -27.28 -7.33
CA GLU A 297 5.14 -27.17 -6.02
C GLU A 297 4.54 -28.19 -5.04
N GLY A 298 5.25 -28.50 -3.94
CA GLY A 298 4.79 -29.39 -2.88
C GLY A 298 5.80 -30.47 -2.50
N GLU A 299 5.64 -31.09 -1.33
CA GLU A 299 6.60 -32.02 -0.74
C GLU A 299 6.77 -33.29 -1.60
N LEU A 300 5.70 -33.72 -2.28
CA LEU A 300 5.73 -34.90 -3.13
C LEU A 300 6.73 -34.77 -4.29
N LEU A 301 7.09 -33.54 -4.74
CA LEU A 301 8.16 -33.32 -5.75
C LEU A 301 9.50 -33.88 -5.31
N LYS A 302 9.86 -33.66 -4.04
CA LYS A 302 11.11 -34.18 -3.45
C LYS A 302 11.10 -35.71 -3.44
N ALA A 303 9.93 -36.28 -3.19
CA ALA A 303 9.74 -37.72 -3.08
C ALA A 303 9.68 -38.45 -4.44
N ILE A 304 9.35 -37.74 -5.52
CA ILE A 304 9.43 -38.23 -6.92
C ILE A 304 10.71 -37.79 -7.65
N HIS A 305 11.68 -37.21 -6.91
CA HIS A 305 13.00 -36.77 -7.39
C HIS A 305 12.99 -35.81 -8.58
N TYR A 306 11.99 -34.92 -8.66
CA TYR A 306 11.94 -33.86 -9.65
C TYR A 306 12.07 -32.48 -8.98
N SER A 307 12.70 -31.54 -9.68
CA SER A 307 12.66 -30.12 -9.34
C SER A 307 11.55 -29.38 -10.10
N PRO A 308 10.99 -28.29 -9.54
CA PRO A 308 10.01 -27.46 -10.26
C PRO A 308 10.51 -26.97 -11.62
N ASP A 309 11.80 -26.62 -11.72
CA ASP A 309 12.41 -26.07 -12.93
C ASP A 309 12.51 -27.09 -14.07
N GLU A 310 12.64 -28.39 -13.75
CA GLU A 310 12.67 -29.48 -14.73
C GLU A 310 11.30 -29.82 -15.31
N LEU A 311 10.23 -29.48 -14.59
CA LEU A 311 8.86 -29.84 -14.93
C LEU A 311 8.07 -28.67 -15.53
N THR A 312 8.43 -27.44 -15.19
CA THR A 312 7.78 -26.25 -15.73
C THR A 312 8.06 -26.12 -17.23
N GLY A 313 7.00 -25.96 -18.03
CA GLY A 313 7.06 -25.92 -19.49
C GLY A 313 6.88 -27.29 -20.16
N ARG A 314 6.76 -28.39 -19.40
CA ARG A 314 6.53 -29.73 -19.95
C ARG A 314 5.04 -30.12 -20.00
N PRO A 315 4.62 -30.98 -20.94
CA PRO A 315 3.27 -31.52 -20.96
C PRO A 315 2.98 -32.35 -19.72
N ILE A 316 1.81 -32.17 -19.10
CA ILE A 316 1.42 -32.92 -17.89
C ILE A 316 1.38 -34.43 -18.12
N SER A 317 1.11 -34.87 -19.36
CA SER A 317 1.15 -36.27 -19.77
C SER A 317 2.56 -36.89 -19.72
N GLU A 318 3.62 -36.08 -19.76
CA GLU A 318 5.00 -36.54 -19.57
C GLU A 318 5.41 -36.54 -18.09
N ILE A 319 4.83 -35.62 -17.31
CA ILE A 319 5.13 -35.47 -15.88
C ILE A 319 4.43 -36.56 -15.06
N LEU A 320 3.15 -36.83 -15.37
CA LEU A 320 2.32 -37.87 -14.78
C LEU A 320 1.74 -38.78 -15.88
N PRO A 321 2.58 -39.64 -16.49
CA PRO A 321 2.12 -40.62 -17.47
C PRO A 321 1.20 -41.63 -16.80
N ALA A 322 -0.07 -41.60 -17.18
CA ALA A 322 -1.08 -42.54 -16.72
C ALA A 322 -1.17 -43.74 -17.68
N TYR A 323 -1.31 -44.95 -17.14
CA TYR A 323 -1.36 -46.18 -17.92
C TYR A 323 -2.67 -46.36 -18.73
N ASP A 324 -3.80 -45.85 -18.22
CA ASP A 324 -5.14 -46.22 -18.72
C ASP A 324 -5.93 -45.08 -19.41
N ALA A 325 -5.60 -43.82 -19.14
CA ALA A 325 -6.18 -42.63 -19.77
C ALA A 325 -5.21 -41.46 -19.64
N SER A 326 -5.09 -40.57 -20.63
CA SER A 326 -4.11 -39.48 -20.52
C SER A 326 -4.57 -38.42 -19.53
N MET A 327 -3.64 -37.80 -18.79
CA MET A 327 -3.94 -36.62 -17.97
C MET A 327 -4.65 -35.50 -18.75
N ASN A 328 -4.40 -35.42 -20.07
CA ASN A 328 -5.08 -34.48 -20.95
C ASN A 328 -6.59 -34.79 -21.05
N ASP A 329 -7.00 -36.06 -21.04
CA ASP A 329 -8.41 -36.46 -21.14
C ASP A 329 -9.21 -36.02 -19.91
N TYR A 330 -8.66 -36.20 -18.72
CA TYR A 330 -9.26 -35.67 -17.48
C TYR A 330 -9.31 -34.14 -17.50
N CYS A 331 -8.27 -33.48 -17.99
CA CYS A 331 -8.25 -32.03 -18.15
C CYS A 331 -9.37 -31.54 -19.09
N TYR A 332 -9.55 -32.19 -20.23
CA TYR A 332 -10.66 -31.92 -21.15
C TYR A 332 -12.03 -32.19 -20.52
N LEU A 333 -12.16 -33.28 -19.77
CA LEU A 333 -13.39 -33.64 -19.06
C LEU A 333 -13.77 -32.57 -18.03
N SER A 334 -12.82 -32.13 -17.20
CA SER A 334 -13.05 -31.08 -16.19
C SER A 334 -13.49 -29.76 -16.83
N LYS A 335 -12.86 -29.36 -17.95
CA LYS A 335 -13.28 -28.17 -18.71
C LYS A 335 -14.68 -28.32 -19.32
N LYS A 336 -15.02 -29.51 -19.84
CA LYS A 336 -16.34 -29.77 -20.41
C LYS A 336 -17.44 -29.72 -19.35
N LEU A 337 -17.18 -30.28 -18.17
CA LEU A 337 -18.12 -30.32 -17.04
C LEU A 337 -18.17 -29.00 -16.26
N LYS A 338 -17.12 -28.17 -16.36
CA LYS A 338 -16.92 -26.96 -15.52
C LYS A 338 -16.88 -27.25 -14.01
N GLU A 339 -16.53 -28.48 -13.65
CA GLU A 339 -16.50 -28.99 -12.27
C GLU A 339 -15.15 -29.63 -11.94
N ALA A 340 -14.92 -29.89 -10.66
CA ALA A 340 -13.74 -30.59 -10.21
C ALA A 340 -13.88 -32.10 -10.52
N VAL A 341 -12.84 -32.66 -11.15
CA VAL A 341 -12.75 -34.08 -11.47
C VAL A 341 -11.67 -34.69 -10.59
N THR A 342 -12.03 -35.69 -9.80
CA THR A 342 -11.10 -36.42 -8.94
C THR A 342 -10.97 -37.86 -9.41
N PHE A 343 -9.74 -38.32 -9.56
CA PHE A 343 -9.41 -39.66 -10.05
C PHE A 343 -8.17 -40.21 -9.34
N GLU A 344 -8.02 -41.52 -9.43
CA GLU A 344 -6.95 -42.27 -8.79
C GLU A 344 -5.93 -42.68 -9.87
N MET A 345 -4.64 -42.61 -9.57
CA MET A 345 -3.59 -43.13 -10.45
C MET A 345 -2.44 -43.75 -9.67
N VAL A 346 -1.69 -44.63 -10.33
CA VAL A 346 -0.43 -45.16 -9.81
C VAL A 346 0.72 -44.57 -10.59
N PHE A 347 1.67 -43.94 -9.90
CA PHE A 347 2.86 -43.34 -10.49
C PHE A 347 4.08 -43.61 -9.62
N GLN A 348 5.17 -44.13 -10.20
CA GLN A 348 6.41 -44.50 -9.49
C GLN A 348 6.16 -45.28 -8.18
N GLU A 349 5.36 -46.35 -8.25
CA GLU A 349 4.99 -47.17 -7.09
C GLU A 349 4.26 -46.42 -5.96
N ARG A 350 3.62 -45.28 -6.26
CA ARG A 350 2.76 -44.54 -5.33
C ARG A 350 1.33 -44.50 -5.81
N PHE A 351 0.38 -44.64 -4.89
CA PHE A 351 -1.05 -44.46 -5.15
C PHE A 351 -1.43 -43.00 -4.92
N LEU A 352 -1.70 -42.27 -6.01
CA LEU A 352 -2.03 -40.86 -5.98
C LEU A 352 -3.54 -40.66 -6.17
N ILE A 353 -4.12 -39.77 -5.35
CA ILE A 353 -5.44 -39.19 -5.63
C ILE A 353 -5.20 -37.80 -6.22
N ILE A 354 -5.70 -37.58 -7.44
CA ILE A 354 -5.55 -36.33 -8.17
C ILE A 354 -6.90 -35.67 -8.33
N SER A 355 -7.00 -34.40 -7.95
CA SER A 355 -8.17 -33.56 -8.18
C SER A 355 -7.81 -32.38 -9.05
N ILE A 356 -8.50 -32.21 -10.16
CA ILE A 356 -8.30 -31.09 -11.10
C ILE A 356 -9.59 -30.31 -11.30
N LYS A 357 -9.47 -28.99 -11.46
CA LYS A 357 -10.61 -28.09 -11.67
C LYS A 357 -10.25 -27.00 -12.68
N PRO A 358 -11.15 -26.65 -13.62
CA PRO A 358 -10.95 -25.47 -14.47
C PRO A 358 -11.06 -24.19 -13.65
N SER A 359 -10.19 -23.23 -13.94
CA SER A 359 -10.17 -21.89 -13.34
C SER A 359 -9.76 -20.86 -14.38
N VAL A 360 -9.89 -19.59 -14.04
CA VAL A 360 -9.37 -18.48 -14.82
C VAL A 360 -8.26 -17.82 -14.00
N ASP A 361 -7.14 -17.46 -14.64
CA ASP A 361 -6.01 -16.80 -13.96
C ASP A 361 -6.17 -15.26 -13.87
N GLU A 362 -5.21 -14.58 -13.24
CA GLU A 362 -5.23 -13.11 -13.07
C GLU A 362 -5.24 -12.33 -14.39
N LEU A 363 -4.83 -12.96 -15.50
CA LEU A 363 -4.82 -12.38 -16.85
C LEU A 363 -6.08 -12.73 -17.65
N ASN A 364 -7.06 -13.35 -17.00
CA ASN A 364 -8.33 -13.78 -17.59
C ASN A 364 -8.16 -14.91 -18.62
N GLU A 365 -7.12 -15.74 -18.49
CA GLU A 365 -6.87 -16.90 -19.34
C GLU A 365 -7.34 -18.20 -18.68
N ASP A 366 -7.84 -19.14 -19.49
CA ASP A 366 -8.28 -20.44 -19.00
C ASP A 366 -7.11 -21.32 -18.54
N VAL A 367 -7.13 -21.69 -17.27
CA VAL A 367 -6.15 -22.60 -16.65
C VAL A 367 -6.84 -23.80 -15.99
N ILE A 368 -6.07 -24.83 -15.69
CA ILE A 368 -6.51 -25.94 -14.85
C ILE A 368 -5.62 -25.95 -13.60
N LEU A 369 -6.26 -25.97 -12.43
CA LEU A 369 -5.61 -26.16 -11.15
C LEU A 369 -5.72 -27.62 -10.75
N GLY A 370 -4.62 -28.20 -10.28
CA GLY A 370 -4.55 -29.58 -9.87
C GLY A 370 -3.90 -29.75 -8.52
N THR A 371 -4.37 -30.75 -7.78
CA THR A 371 -3.74 -31.26 -6.57
C THR A 371 -3.51 -32.76 -6.74
N ALA A 372 -2.38 -33.26 -6.23
CA ALA A 372 -2.13 -34.70 -6.11
C ALA A 372 -1.70 -35.03 -4.68
N MET A 373 -2.27 -36.07 -4.07
CA MET A 373 -1.89 -36.53 -2.74
C MET A 373 -1.44 -37.98 -2.80
N ASP A 374 -0.32 -38.29 -2.14
CA ASP A 374 0.15 -39.66 -1.97
C ASP A 374 -0.63 -40.34 -0.84
N MET A 375 -1.37 -41.39 -1.20
CA MET A 375 -2.25 -42.14 -0.31
C MET A 375 -1.75 -43.57 -0.07
N THR A 376 -0.50 -43.86 -0.46
CA THR A 376 0.10 -45.21 -0.37
C THR A 376 0.11 -45.75 1.08
N GLY A 377 0.41 -44.89 2.06
CA GLY A 377 0.42 -45.26 3.48
C GLY A 377 -0.97 -45.44 4.10
N VAL A 378 -2.03 -44.89 3.48
CA VAL A 378 -3.41 -44.92 3.99
C VAL A 378 -4.19 -46.12 3.45
N PHE A 379 -3.90 -46.53 2.21
CA PHE A 379 -4.57 -47.66 1.55
C PHE A 379 -3.60 -48.76 1.08
N PRO A 380 -2.86 -49.42 1.98
CA PRO A 380 -1.83 -50.41 1.61
C PRO A 380 -2.39 -51.62 0.85
N ARG A 381 -3.68 -51.96 1.01
CA ARG A 381 -4.32 -53.12 0.33
C ARG A 381 -4.60 -52.92 -1.16
N ARG A 382 -4.60 -51.68 -1.66
CA ARG A 382 -4.74 -51.41 -3.11
C ARG A 382 -3.41 -51.57 -3.86
N PHE A 383 -2.30 -51.69 -3.13
CA PHE A 383 -0.97 -51.93 -3.66
C PHE A 383 -0.64 -53.43 -3.63
N ASN A 384 -1.16 -54.19 -4.59
CA ASN A 384 -0.70 -55.55 -4.85
C ASN A 384 -0.27 -55.66 -6.32
N PRO A 385 1.02 -55.47 -6.65
CA PRO A 385 1.49 -55.45 -8.04
C PRO A 385 1.24 -56.75 -8.80
N LYS A 386 0.93 -57.86 -8.11
CA LYS A 386 0.57 -59.15 -8.71
C LYS A 386 -0.95 -59.37 -8.92
N GLN A 387 -1.81 -58.46 -8.46
CA GLN A 387 -3.28 -58.58 -8.53
C GLN A 387 -3.96 -57.45 -9.30
N MET A 388 -3.23 -56.48 -9.87
CA MET A 388 -3.82 -55.51 -10.79
C MET A 388 -4.20 -56.21 -12.11
N ASN A 389 -5.38 -56.82 -12.14
CA ASN A 389 -6.08 -57.08 -13.40
C ASN A 389 -6.33 -55.73 -14.08
N HIS A 390 -5.95 -55.63 -15.35
CA HIS A 390 -5.95 -54.45 -16.22
C HIS A 390 -7.34 -53.83 -16.53
N ALA A 391 -8.34 -53.99 -15.65
CA ALA A 391 -9.73 -53.59 -15.90
C ALA A 391 -10.40 -52.77 -14.78
N GLU A 392 -9.76 -52.52 -13.62
CA GLU A 392 -10.42 -51.92 -12.45
C GLU A 392 -10.04 -50.45 -12.10
N ASN A 393 -9.39 -49.71 -13.00
CA ASN A 393 -9.01 -48.29 -12.77
C ASN A 393 -10.08 -47.26 -13.22
N LYS A 394 -11.36 -47.48 -12.92
CA LYS A 394 -12.44 -46.53 -13.26
C LYS A 394 -13.22 -46.02 -12.05
N ASN A 395 -12.54 -45.39 -11.10
CA ASN A 395 -13.20 -44.59 -10.06
C ASN A 395 -12.96 -43.10 -10.32
N VAL A 396 -13.65 -42.56 -11.33
CA VAL A 396 -13.76 -41.10 -11.50
C VAL A 396 -14.91 -40.64 -10.63
N LYS A 397 -14.60 -39.88 -9.59
CA LYS A 397 -15.63 -39.18 -8.79
C LYS A 397 -15.71 -37.74 -9.27
N ILE A 398 -16.89 -37.38 -9.78
CA ILE A 398 -17.27 -35.98 -9.97
C ILE A 398 -17.66 -35.49 -8.58
N VAL A 399 -16.91 -34.51 -8.08
CA VAL A 399 -17.22 -33.86 -6.80
C VAL A 399 -18.14 -32.70 -7.16
N MET A 400 -19.46 -32.88 -6.95
CA MET A 400 -20.47 -31.83 -7.09
C MET A 400 -20.28 -30.75 -6.02
#